data_AF-A0A645J3J5-F1
#
_entry.id   AF-A0A645J3J5-F1
#
_cell.length_a   1.000
_cell.length_b   1.000
_cell.length_c   1.000
_cell.angle_alpha   90.00
_cell.angle_beta   90.00
_cell.angle_gamma   90.00
#
_symmetry.space_group_name_H-M   'P 1'
#
loop_
_entity.id
_entity.type
_entity.pdbx_description
1 polymer ?
#
loop_
_entity_poly.entity_id
_entity_poly.type
_entity_poly.pdbx_seq_one_letter_code
_entity_poly.pdbx_strand_id
1 'polypeptide(L)'
;MRLGAADFLPGEKPLGLSTDETVAVARELANLGVDMIGISGNLCGYGLDRKDSAYFAPYAERIKSSLGSSVLVECTGGINDVRTADKMLLEGVCDLVGVGRLMLRDPGFVARWKESY
;
A
#
# COMPACT_ATOMS: atom_id res chain seq x y z
N MET A 1 -1.29 4.36 -11.97
CA MET A 1 0.20 4.37 -11.86
C MET A 1 0.62 3.58 -10.61
N ARG A 2 1.77 2.90 -10.57
CA ARG A 2 2.28 2.17 -9.40
C ARG A 2 3.67 2.66 -8.97
N LEU A 3 3.78 3.25 -7.79
CA LEU A 3 4.99 3.86 -7.25
C LEU A 3 5.68 2.95 -6.22
N GLY A 4 7.01 2.94 -6.26
CA GLY A 4 7.82 2.56 -5.11
C GLY A 4 7.92 3.77 -4.18
N ALA A 5 7.42 3.66 -2.95
CA ALA A 5 7.22 4.80 -2.07
C ALA A 5 8.49 5.35 -1.42
N ALA A 6 9.44 4.46 -1.15
CA ALA A 6 10.73 4.77 -0.56
C ALA A 6 11.72 3.64 -0.82
N ASP A 7 13.01 3.96 -0.71
CA ASP A 7 14.14 3.01 -0.84
C ASP A 7 14.59 2.40 0.50
N PHE A 8 13.80 2.59 1.55
CA PHE A 8 13.94 2.00 2.89
C PHE A 8 12.57 1.47 3.37
N LEU A 9 12.51 0.78 4.51
CA LEU A 9 11.24 0.36 5.13
C LEU A 9 10.74 1.39 6.16
N PRO A 10 9.43 1.41 6.50
CA PRO A 10 8.93 2.33 7.51
C PRO A 10 9.65 2.11 8.85
N GLY A 11 10.15 3.19 9.44
CA GLY A 11 10.90 3.16 10.69
C GLY A 11 12.40 2.89 10.54
N GLU A 12 12.89 2.57 9.34
CA GLU A 12 14.33 2.46 9.07
C GLU A 12 14.97 3.81 8.79
N LYS A 13 16.31 3.85 8.84
CA LYS A 13 17.08 5.03 8.47
C LYS A 13 16.84 5.34 6.98
N PRO A 14 16.52 6.60 6.62
CA PRO A 14 16.35 6.98 5.22
C PRO A 14 17.60 6.68 4.38
N LEU A 15 17.38 6.08 3.22
CA LEU A 15 18.39 5.78 2.20
C LEU A 15 17.73 5.88 0.82
N GLY A 16 18.29 6.64 -0.12
CA GLY A 16 17.70 6.81 -1.45
C GLY A 16 16.40 7.64 -1.42
N LEU A 17 15.45 7.28 -2.28
CA LEU A 17 14.15 7.95 -2.40
C LEU A 17 13.38 7.94 -1.07
N SER A 18 12.92 9.10 -0.64
CA SER A 18 12.08 9.26 0.54
C SER A 18 10.58 9.29 0.21
N THR A 19 9.74 8.97 1.19
CA THR A 19 8.28 9.07 1.05
C THR A 19 7.82 10.49 0.75
N ASP A 20 8.53 11.51 1.23
CA ASP A 20 8.19 12.93 1.02
C ASP A 20 8.40 13.34 -0.45
N GLU A 21 9.48 12.85 -1.06
CA GLU A 21 9.71 13.03 -2.50
C GLU A 21 8.63 12.31 -3.32
N THR A 22 8.23 11.10 -2.91
CA THR A 22 7.13 10.39 -3.57
C THR A 22 5.79 11.11 -3.40
N VAL A 23 5.53 11.78 -2.27
CA VAL A 23 4.34 12.62 -2.08
C VAL A 23 4.29 13.75 -3.11
N ALA A 24 5.42 14.40 -3.38
CA ALA A 24 5.48 15.43 -4.42
C ALA A 24 5.15 14.85 -5.80
N VAL A 25 5.74 13.70 -6.15
CA VAL A 25 5.44 13.00 -7.42
C VAL A 25 3.96 12.60 -7.50
N ALA A 26 3.39 12.08 -6.42
CA ALA A 26 2.00 11.64 -6.39
C ALA A 26 1.02 12.81 -6.62
N ARG A 27 1.32 14.01 -6.08
CA ARG A 27 0.53 15.22 -6.32
C ARG A 27 0.59 15.67 -7.77
N GLU A 28 1.76 15.62 -8.39
CA GLU A 28 1.88 15.95 -9.82
C GLU A 28 1.12 14.95 -10.69
N LEU A 29 1.20 13.65 -10.38
CA LEU A 29 0.40 12.64 -11.08
C LEU A 29 -1.11 12.88 -10.91
N ALA A 30 -1.55 13.28 -9.72
CA ALA A 30 -2.94 13.65 -9.49
C ALA A 30 -3.36 14.86 -10.34
N ASN A 31 -2.52 15.89 -10.44
CA ASN A 31 -2.78 17.07 -11.28
C ASN A 31 -2.84 16.71 -12.78
N LEU A 32 -2.10 15.68 -13.19
CA LEU A 32 -2.14 15.14 -14.56
C LEU A 32 -3.37 14.25 -14.82
N GLY A 33 -4.20 14.00 -13.81
CA GLY A 33 -5.47 13.28 -13.95
C GLY A 33 -5.35 11.75 -13.90
N VAL A 34 -4.38 11.19 -13.17
CA VAL A 34 -4.37 9.73 -12.95
C VAL A 34 -5.54 9.31 -12.04
N ASP A 35 -6.22 8.22 -12.39
CA ASP A 35 -7.37 7.75 -11.59
C ASP A 35 -6.96 7.05 -10.28
N MET A 36 -5.78 6.40 -10.29
CA MET A 36 -5.31 5.60 -9.17
C MET A 36 -3.78 5.54 -9.09
N ILE A 37 -3.27 5.57 -7.85
CA ILE A 37 -1.87 5.37 -7.50
C ILE A 37 -1.73 4.15 -6.59
N GLY A 38 -1.05 3.11 -7.06
CA GLY A 38 -0.71 1.93 -6.27
C GLY A 38 0.63 2.09 -5.56
N ILE A 39 0.67 1.72 -4.29
CA ILE A 39 1.80 1.93 -3.37
C ILE A 39 2.48 0.60 -3.05
N SER A 40 3.80 0.60 -3.21
CA SER A 40 4.70 -0.51 -2.91
C SER A 40 6.02 -0.01 -2.33
N GLY A 41 6.90 -0.92 -1.96
CA GLY A 41 8.29 -0.63 -1.61
C GLY A 41 9.15 -0.63 -2.86
N ASN A 42 10.04 0.35 -2.99
CA ASN A 42 10.93 0.47 -4.12
C ASN A 42 12.10 -0.52 -3.98
N LEU A 43 13.33 -0.04 -3.80
CA LEU A 43 14.51 -0.89 -3.60
C LEU A 43 14.59 -1.53 -2.21
N CYS A 44 13.69 -1.19 -1.29
CA CYS A 44 13.59 -1.82 0.04
C CYS A 44 13.14 -3.29 0.00
N GLY A 45 12.74 -3.77 -1.19
CA GLY A 45 12.40 -5.18 -1.41
C GLY A 45 11.09 -5.59 -0.75
N TYR A 46 10.79 -6.87 -0.85
CA TYR A 46 9.63 -7.50 -0.24
C TYR A 46 10.17 -8.60 0.67
N GLY A 47 10.36 -8.28 1.96
CA GLY A 47 11.02 -9.21 2.88
C GLY A 47 10.40 -10.61 2.81
N LEU A 48 11.14 -11.58 2.27
CA LEU A 48 10.67 -12.95 2.06
C LEU A 48 10.38 -13.63 3.40
N ASP A 49 11.16 -13.29 4.42
CA ASP A 49 11.07 -13.84 5.77
C ASP A 49 10.20 -12.98 6.72
N ARG A 50 9.58 -11.91 6.19
CA ARG A 50 8.70 -11.06 6.99
C ARG A 50 7.42 -11.80 7.33
N LYS A 51 7.08 -11.76 8.62
CA LYS A 51 5.83 -12.33 9.17
C LYS A 51 4.78 -11.27 9.46
N ASP A 52 5.18 -10.00 9.46
CA ASP A 52 4.29 -8.87 9.65
C ASP A 52 3.52 -8.53 8.36
N SER A 53 2.36 -7.92 8.55
CA SER A 53 1.38 -7.61 7.50
C SER A 53 1.30 -6.11 7.27
N ALA A 54 0.80 -5.70 6.11
CA ALA A 54 0.59 -4.29 5.76
C ALA A 54 1.85 -3.40 5.90
N TYR A 55 3.03 -3.94 5.59
CA TYR A 55 4.29 -3.26 5.90
C TYR A 55 4.55 -1.97 5.10
N PHE A 56 3.73 -1.64 4.10
CA PHE A 56 3.78 -0.34 3.40
C PHE A 56 2.62 0.60 3.78
N ALA A 57 1.77 0.22 4.74
CA ALA A 57 0.66 1.05 5.21
C ALA A 57 1.10 2.46 5.63
N PRO A 58 2.22 2.67 6.36
CA PRO A 58 2.66 4.02 6.72
C PRO A 58 2.97 4.91 5.50
N TYR A 59 3.42 4.31 4.39
CA TYR A 59 3.67 5.04 3.15
C TYR A 59 2.36 5.39 2.45
N ALA A 60 1.46 4.43 2.33
CA ALA A 60 0.16 4.64 1.70
C ALA A 60 -0.66 5.67 2.45
N GLU A 61 -0.72 5.59 3.79
CA GLU A 61 -1.44 6.55 4.63
C GLU A 61 -0.92 7.98 4.45
N ARG A 62 0.41 8.14 4.44
CA ARG A 62 1.04 9.44 4.23
C ARG A 62 0.71 10.01 2.85
N ILE A 63 0.80 9.20 1.80
CA ILE A 63 0.51 9.63 0.43
C ILE A 63 -0.98 9.92 0.28
N LYS A 64 -1.87 9.04 0.75
CA LYS A 64 -3.32 9.21 0.73
C LYS A 64 -3.74 10.50 1.43
N SER A 65 -3.22 10.74 2.64
CA SER A 65 -3.48 11.97 3.40
C SER A 65 -3.07 13.24 2.63
N SER A 66 -2.03 13.16 1.80
CA SER A 66 -1.54 14.28 0.99
C SER A 66 -2.37 14.57 -0.27
N LEU A 67 -3.14 13.58 -0.75
CA LEU A 67 -3.96 13.63 -1.97
C LEU A 67 -5.45 13.82 -1.67
N GLY A 68 -5.90 13.48 -0.47
CA GLY A 68 -7.31 13.48 -0.09
C GLY A 68 -8.13 12.57 -0.98
N SER A 69 -9.25 13.08 -1.50
CA SER A 69 -10.15 12.35 -2.39
C SER A 69 -9.87 12.56 -3.88
N SER A 70 -8.76 13.23 -4.24
CA SER A 70 -8.46 13.60 -5.63
C SER A 70 -8.15 12.39 -6.51
N VAL A 71 -7.56 11.34 -5.92
CA VAL A 71 -7.09 10.12 -6.60
C VAL A 71 -7.27 8.93 -5.67
N LEU A 72 -7.59 7.76 -6.21
CA LEU A 72 -7.64 6.52 -5.45
C LEU A 72 -6.24 6.01 -5.11
N VAL A 73 -6.01 5.57 -3.88
CA VAL A 73 -4.75 5.00 -3.43
C VAL A 73 -4.95 3.52 -3.14
N GLU A 74 -4.16 2.68 -3.81
CA GLU A 74 -4.05 1.26 -3.50
C GLU A 74 -2.81 1.00 -2.65
N CYS A 75 -2.93 0.20 -1.59
CA CYS A 75 -1.78 -0.24 -0.80
C CYS A 75 -1.58 -1.75 -0.94
N THR A 76 -0.35 -2.16 -1.23
CA THR A 76 0.09 -3.56 -1.15
C THR A 76 1.08 -3.77 -0.01
N GLY A 77 1.46 -5.03 0.22
CA GLY A 77 2.60 -5.37 1.08
C GLY A 77 2.19 -6.28 2.23
N GLY A 78 2.47 -7.56 2.09
CA GLY A 78 2.38 -8.52 3.20
C GLY A 78 0.98 -8.87 3.68
N ILE A 79 -0.08 -8.39 3.02
CA ILE A 79 -1.46 -8.67 3.40
C ILE A 79 -1.70 -10.18 3.46
N ASN A 80 -1.90 -10.68 4.67
CA ASN A 80 -1.96 -12.10 5.01
C ASN A 80 -3.29 -12.52 5.65
N ASP A 81 -4.16 -11.57 6.01
CA ASP A 81 -5.46 -11.82 6.62
C ASP A 81 -6.46 -10.70 6.31
N VAL A 82 -7.75 -11.02 6.46
CA VAL A 82 -8.90 -10.13 6.20
C VAL A 82 -8.95 -8.96 7.17
N ARG A 83 -8.72 -9.20 8.46
CA ARG A 83 -8.86 -8.17 9.51
C ARG A 83 -7.88 -7.04 9.29
N THR A 84 -6.67 -7.35 8.86
CA THR A 84 -5.66 -6.34 8.51
C THR A 84 -6.11 -5.50 7.33
N ALA A 85 -6.63 -6.11 6.26
CA ALA A 85 -7.12 -5.38 5.09
C ALA A 85 -8.32 -4.49 5.43
N ASP A 86 -9.29 -5.00 6.18
CA ASP A 86 -10.46 -4.25 6.64
C ASP A 86 -10.08 -3.06 7.48
N LYS A 87 -9.15 -3.26 8.43
CA LYS A 87 -8.65 -2.18 9.26
C LYS A 87 -8.03 -1.06 8.43
N MET A 88 -7.22 -1.37 7.42
CA MET A 88 -6.63 -0.37 6.54
C MET A 88 -7.68 0.45 5.79
N LEU A 89 -8.75 -0.18 5.31
CA LEU A 89 -9.84 0.50 4.62
C LEU A 89 -10.65 1.39 5.58
N LEU A 90 -11.00 0.86 6.77
CA LEU A 90 -11.77 1.58 7.79
C LEU A 90 -11.01 2.78 8.36
N GLU A 91 -9.70 2.67 8.53
CA GLU A 91 -8.84 3.74 9.04
C GLU A 91 -8.42 4.74 7.96
N GLY A 92 -8.79 4.51 6.69
CA GLY A 92 -8.46 5.42 5.59
C GLY A 92 -6.99 5.41 5.16
N VAL A 93 -6.26 4.34 5.49
CA VAL A 93 -4.86 4.13 5.06
C VAL A 93 -4.75 4.11 3.54
N CYS A 94 -5.75 3.55 2.87
CA CYS A 94 -5.86 3.47 1.42
C CYS A 94 -7.33 3.24 1.01
N ASP A 95 -7.65 3.47 -0.27
CA ASP A 95 -8.98 3.20 -0.82
C ASP A 95 -9.12 1.75 -1.32
N LEU A 96 -8.00 1.10 -1.66
CA LEU A 96 -7.95 -0.30 -2.08
C LEU A 96 -6.77 -1.04 -1.42
N VAL A 97 -6.97 -2.31 -1.11
CA VAL A 97 -5.92 -3.20 -0.61
C VAL A 97 -5.58 -4.25 -1.67
N GLY A 98 -4.32 -4.29 -2.10
CA GLY A 98 -3.85 -5.29 -3.04
C GLY A 98 -3.26 -6.51 -2.34
N VAL A 99 -3.75 -7.70 -2.72
CA VAL A 99 -3.36 -8.99 -2.14
C VAL A 99 -2.75 -9.88 -3.21
N GLY A 100 -1.46 -10.22 -3.05
CA GLY A 100 -0.70 -11.03 -4.02
C GLY A 100 -0.44 -12.46 -3.55
N ARG A 101 0.62 -12.68 -2.77
CA ARG A 101 1.10 -14.03 -2.38
C ARG A 101 0.05 -14.88 -1.65
N LEU A 102 -0.83 -14.26 -0.86
CA LEU A 102 -1.91 -14.99 -0.20
C LEU A 102 -2.91 -15.57 -1.22
N MET A 103 -3.30 -14.80 -2.23
CA MET A 103 -4.16 -15.26 -3.33
C MET A 103 -3.52 -16.42 -4.11
N LEU A 104 -2.20 -16.36 -4.30
CA LEU A 104 -1.47 -17.43 -4.99
C LEU A 104 -1.41 -18.73 -4.17
N ARG A 105 -1.17 -18.62 -2.85
CA ARG A 105 -1.07 -19.78 -1.96
C ARG A 105 -2.44 -20.37 -1.60
N ASP A 106 -3.48 -19.55 -1.59
CA ASP A 106 -4.81 -19.90 -1.12
C ASP A 106 -5.89 -19.27 -2.00
N PRO A 107 -6.24 -19.93 -3.12
CA PRO A 107 -7.25 -19.43 -4.04
C PRO A 107 -8.65 -19.25 -3.41
N GLY A 108 -8.93 -19.96 -2.31
CA GLY A 108 -10.20 -19.86 -1.57
C GLY A 108 -10.27 -18.64 -0.64
N PHE A 109 -9.19 -17.87 -0.51
CA PHE A 109 -9.12 -16.73 0.40
C PHE A 109 -10.25 -15.71 0.19
N VAL A 110 -10.52 -15.30 -1.05
CA VAL A 110 -11.57 -14.29 -1.33
C VAL A 110 -12.96 -14.80 -1.01
N ALA A 111 -13.24 -16.09 -1.24
CA ALA A 111 -14.52 -16.68 -0.89
C ALA A 111 -14.77 -16.61 0.63
N ARG A 112 -13.78 -17.03 1.42
CA ARG A 112 -13.87 -16.97 2.89
C ARG A 112 -13.89 -15.54 3.43
N TRP A 113 -13.22 -14.60 2.76
CA TRP A 113 -13.34 -13.17 3.10
C TRP A 113 -14.79 -12.70 2.89
N LYS A 114 -15.41 -13.00 1.75
CA LYS A 114 -16.81 -12.62 1.50
C LYS A 114 -17.79 -13.18 2.53
N GLU A 115 -17.53 -14.37 3.06
CA GLU A 115 -18.34 -15.02 4.10
C GLU A 115 -18.13 -14.42 5.51
N SER A 116 -17.14 -13.53 5.69
CA SER A 116 -16.83 -12.89 6.98
C SER A 116 -17.64 -11.62 7.25
N TYR A 117 -18.50 -11.20 6.31
CA TYR A 117 -19.47 -10.10 6.45
C TYR A 117 -20.91 -10.63 6.44
#